data_AF-A0A7V3T8E7-F1
#
_entry.id   AF-A0A7V3T8E7-F1
#
_cell.length_a   1.000
_cell.length_b   1.000
_cell.length_c   1.000
_cell.angle_alpha   90.00
_cell.angle_beta   90.00
_cell.angle_gamma   90.00
#
_symmetry.space_group_name_H-M   'P 1'
#
loop_
_entity.id
_entity.type
_entity.pdbx_description
1 polymer ?
#
loop_
_entity_poly.entity_id
_entity_poly.type
_entity_poly.pdbx_seq_one_letter_code
_entity_poly.pdbx_strand_id
1 'polypeptide(L)'
;MKRLTPVLAGASVAVALMFTAGQAQAQGRGGRGGFDPAQMQQRMMENIRDQLGVTDDAEWKVIESRVQKVLEARRELGFGGMGRMMFRRPGGDQGDQGPRRRFGPEPSEAEAALEKAIDAKASTEELKAAMAKLRAERKAKEEALRKAQEELKKVLNTRQEAVALMMGLVN
;
A
#
# COMPACT_ATOMS: atom_id res chain seq x y z
N MET A 1 -62.05 21.73 22.49
CA MET A 1 -62.99 21.36 23.55
C MET A 1 -63.04 19.84 23.65
N LYS A 2 -62.95 19.33 24.89
CA LYS A 2 -62.98 17.91 25.30
C LYS A 2 -64.14 17.15 24.64
N ARG A 3 -63.95 15.85 24.29
CA ARG A 3 -64.66 14.69 24.88
C ARG A 3 -63.86 13.39 24.68
N LEU A 4 -63.62 12.72 25.81
CA LEU A 4 -63.15 11.34 25.93
C LEU A 4 -64.36 10.43 26.21
N THR A 5 -64.11 9.11 26.14
CA THR A 5 -64.82 7.95 26.78
C THR A 5 -65.80 7.14 25.90
N PRO A 6 -66.11 5.86 26.26
CA PRO A 6 -65.26 4.66 26.12
C PRO A 6 -66.10 3.44 25.60
N VAL A 7 -65.53 2.21 25.62
CA VAL A 7 -66.16 0.88 25.84
C VAL A 7 -65.35 -0.17 25.03
N LEU A 8 -64.46 -0.97 25.64
CA LEU A 8 -64.63 -2.19 26.45
C LEU A 8 -64.95 -3.48 25.65
N ALA A 9 -64.12 -4.48 25.97
CA ALA A 9 -64.34 -5.93 25.94
C ALA A 9 -64.04 -6.70 24.65
N GLY A 10 -63.06 -7.61 24.76
CA GLY A 10 -62.79 -8.65 23.78
C GLY A 10 -61.40 -9.27 23.92
N ALA A 11 -61.10 -9.85 25.09
CA ALA A 11 -59.90 -10.65 25.28
C ALA A 11 -60.05 -12.01 24.59
N SER A 12 -59.20 -12.29 23.61
CA SER A 12 -58.88 -13.66 23.19
C SER A 12 -57.42 -13.72 22.76
N VAL A 13 -56.62 -14.21 23.70
CA VAL A 13 -55.21 -14.55 23.54
C VAL A 13 -55.09 -15.70 22.54
N ALA A 14 -54.41 -15.46 21.43
CA ALA A 14 -53.83 -16.51 20.59
C ALA A 14 -52.34 -16.21 20.42
N VAL A 15 -51.55 -16.88 21.25
CA VAL A 15 -50.09 -16.98 21.15
C VAL A 15 -49.76 -17.88 19.96
N ALA A 16 -48.85 -17.42 19.09
CA ALA A 16 -47.80 -18.18 18.40
C ALA A 16 -47.62 -17.71 16.95
N LEU A 17 -46.54 -16.97 16.71
CA LEU A 17 -45.43 -17.34 15.84
C LEU A 17 -44.60 -16.07 15.56
N MET A 18 -43.44 -16.00 16.20
CA MET A 18 -42.42 -15.01 15.91
C MET A 18 -41.92 -15.19 14.46
N PHE A 19 -42.42 -14.37 13.56
CA PHE A 19 -41.68 -13.90 12.38
C PHE A 19 -41.38 -12.43 12.60
N THR A 20 -40.37 -12.14 13.44
CA THR A 20 -39.68 -10.87 13.34
C THR A 20 -38.97 -10.89 11.99
N ALA A 21 -39.61 -10.30 10.98
CA ALA A 21 -38.96 -9.69 9.84
C ALA A 21 -38.10 -8.51 10.34
N GLY A 22 -37.12 -8.83 11.17
CA GLY A 22 -36.01 -7.97 11.48
C GLY A 22 -35.22 -7.88 10.19
N GLN A 23 -35.37 -6.75 9.52
CA GLN A 23 -34.36 -6.04 8.76
C GLN A 23 -32.95 -6.66 8.85
N ALA A 24 -32.76 -7.80 8.19
CA ALA A 24 -31.47 -8.25 7.73
C ALA A 24 -31.20 -7.52 6.42
N GLN A 25 -31.21 -6.18 6.50
CA GLN A 25 -30.30 -5.38 5.73
C GLN A 25 -28.92 -5.78 6.26
N ALA A 26 -28.47 -6.95 5.80
CA ALA A 26 -27.10 -7.39 5.93
C ALA A 26 -26.31 -6.31 5.20
N GLN A 27 -25.93 -5.32 6.00
CA GLN A 27 -24.96 -4.32 5.70
C GLN A 27 -23.75 -5.11 5.20
N GLY A 28 -23.64 -5.22 3.87
CA GLY A 28 -22.43 -5.62 3.15
C GLY A 28 -21.38 -4.54 3.40
N ARG A 29 -20.97 -4.42 4.66
CA ARG A 29 -19.93 -3.56 5.16
C ARG A 29 -18.63 -4.26 4.83
N GLY A 30 -17.98 -3.79 3.78
CA GLY A 30 -16.71 -4.35 3.31
C GLY A 30 -16.62 -4.54 1.81
N GLY A 31 -17.32 -3.72 1.02
CA GLY A 31 -16.94 -3.52 -0.38
C GLY A 31 -15.53 -2.94 -0.41
N ARG A 32 -14.53 -3.80 -0.59
CA ARG A 32 -13.15 -3.47 -0.93
C ARG A 32 -13.16 -2.38 -2.00
N GLY A 33 -13.00 -1.13 -1.58
CA GLY A 33 -12.91 0.01 -2.48
C GLY A 33 -11.79 -0.26 -3.47
N GLY A 34 -12.09 -0.15 -4.76
CA GLY A 34 -11.10 -0.22 -5.82
C GLY A 34 -10.02 0.81 -5.53
N PHE A 35 -8.87 0.34 -5.08
CA PHE A 35 -7.70 1.18 -4.85
C PHE A 35 -7.11 1.49 -6.23
N ASP A 36 -7.58 2.56 -6.85
CA ASP A 36 -6.99 3.11 -8.06
C ASP A 36 -5.56 3.58 -7.72
N PRO A 37 -4.51 2.95 -8.29
CA PRO A 37 -3.12 3.32 -8.01
C PRO A 37 -2.83 4.79 -8.35
N ALA A 38 -3.48 5.34 -9.38
CA ALA A 38 -3.30 6.73 -9.77
C ALA A 38 -3.85 7.68 -8.70
N GLN A 39 -5.03 7.37 -8.15
CA GLN A 39 -5.61 8.17 -7.06
C GLN A 39 -4.79 8.07 -5.76
N MET A 40 -4.22 6.91 -5.46
CA MET A 40 -3.29 6.79 -4.32
C MET A 40 -2.05 7.65 -4.50
N GLN A 41 -1.46 7.58 -5.69
CA GLN A 41 -0.27 8.36 -6.00
C GLN A 41 -0.56 9.85 -5.90
N GLN A 42 -1.69 10.31 -6.45
CA GLN A 42 -2.11 11.70 -6.37
C GLN A 42 -2.27 12.17 -4.91
N ARG A 43 -3.02 11.41 -4.08
CA ARG A 43 -3.19 11.74 -2.66
C ARG A 43 -1.86 11.78 -1.90
N MET A 44 -0.95 10.86 -2.23
CA MET A 44 0.38 10.86 -1.62
C MET A 44 1.16 12.12 -2.00
N MET A 45 1.12 12.53 -3.28
CA MET A 45 1.79 13.75 -3.73
C MET A 45 1.20 15.01 -3.11
N GLU A 46 -0.13 15.10 -3.01
CA GLU A 46 -0.83 16.20 -2.33
C GLU A 46 -0.42 16.28 -0.86
N ASN A 47 -0.38 15.15 -0.14
CA ASN A 47 0.09 15.10 1.25
C ASN A 47 1.55 15.56 1.39
N ILE A 48 2.41 15.22 0.42
CA ILE A 48 3.81 15.68 0.41
C ILE A 48 3.87 17.20 0.21
N ARG A 49 3.10 17.73 -0.75
CA ARG A 49 3.02 19.18 -1.01
C ARG A 49 2.62 19.95 0.26
N ASP A 50 1.58 19.48 0.92
CA ASP A 50 1.03 20.13 2.11
C ASP A 50 2.01 20.10 3.28
N GLN A 51 2.68 18.97 3.52
CA GLN A 51 3.68 18.85 4.58
C GLN A 51 4.90 19.75 4.33
N LEU A 52 5.37 19.80 3.08
CA LEU A 52 6.44 20.71 2.67
C LEU A 52 5.99 22.18 2.75
N GLY A 53 4.68 22.44 2.74
CA GLY A 53 4.07 23.77 2.80
C GLY A 53 4.32 24.58 1.53
N VAL A 54 4.35 23.92 0.37
CA VAL A 54 4.60 24.56 -0.93
C VAL A 54 3.29 25.14 -1.48
N THR A 55 3.19 26.47 -1.44
CA THR A 55 2.01 27.20 -1.93
C THR A 55 2.14 27.57 -3.41
N ASP A 56 3.36 27.82 -3.89
CA ASP A 56 3.65 28.16 -5.28
C ASP A 56 3.61 26.94 -6.21
N ASP A 57 2.83 27.03 -7.29
CA ASP A 57 2.66 25.92 -8.24
C ASP A 57 3.91 25.67 -9.11
N ALA A 58 4.72 26.70 -9.38
CA ALA A 58 5.93 26.54 -10.20
C ALA A 58 7.04 25.86 -9.40
N GLU A 59 7.23 26.28 -8.15
CA GLU A 59 8.10 25.61 -7.17
C GLU A 59 7.64 24.16 -6.96
N TRP A 60 6.35 23.95 -6.76
CA TRP A 60 5.79 22.61 -6.57
C TRP A 60 6.10 21.71 -7.76
N LYS A 61 5.91 22.15 -9.01
CA LYS A 61 6.23 21.32 -10.20
C LYS A 61 7.68 20.85 -10.23
N VAL A 62 8.62 21.70 -9.80
CA VAL A 62 10.04 21.34 -9.74
C VAL A 62 10.29 20.30 -8.65
N ILE A 63 9.74 20.52 -7.45
CA ILE A 63 9.87 19.59 -6.30
C ILE A 63 9.18 18.26 -6.61
N GLU A 64 7.97 18.30 -7.17
CA GLU A 64 7.14 17.15 -7.52
C GLU A 64 7.91 16.16 -8.40
N SER A 65 8.54 16.66 -9.46
CA SER A 65 9.35 15.83 -10.36
C SER A 65 10.52 15.13 -9.63
N ARG A 66 11.16 15.80 -8.67
CA ARG A 66 12.26 15.21 -7.87
C ARG A 66 11.74 14.19 -6.86
N VAL A 67 10.64 14.49 -6.20
CA VAL A 67 9.96 13.56 -5.28
C VAL A 67 9.52 12.29 -6.01
N GLN A 68 8.94 12.41 -7.21
CA GLN A 68 8.56 11.26 -8.04
C GLN A 68 9.76 10.34 -8.33
N LYS A 69 10.91 10.91 -8.71
CA LYS A 69 12.16 10.13 -8.92
C LYS A 69 12.63 9.41 -7.66
N VAL A 70 12.54 10.05 -6.50
CA VAL A 70 12.89 9.42 -5.21
C VAL A 70 11.96 8.24 -4.93
N LEU A 71 10.65 8.43 -5.11
CA LEU A 71 9.64 7.39 -4.86
C LEU A 71 9.78 6.22 -5.83
N GLU A 72 10.10 6.50 -7.09
CA GLU A 72 10.40 5.49 -8.09
C GLU A 72 11.66 4.68 -7.72
N ALA A 73 12.77 5.34 -7.37
CA ALA A 73 13.98 4.65 -6.95
C ALA A 73 13.75 3.80 -5.68
N ARG A 74 12.90 4.26 -4.75
CA ARG A 74 12.47 3.46 -3.57
C ARG A 74 11.67 2.23 -3.97
N ARG A 75 10.75 2.38 -4.93
CA ARG A 75 9.95 1.29 -5.46
C ARG A 75 10.85 0.23 -6.09
N GLU A 76 11.83 0.65 -6.89
CA GLU A 76 12.80 -0.24 -7.53
C GLU A 76 13.68 -1.03 -6.56
N LEU A 77 14.02 -0.42 -5.42
CA LEU A 77 14.71 -1.06 -4.30
C LEU A 77 13.83 -2.02 -3.50
N GLY A 78 12.52 -2.06 -3.77
CA GLY A 78 11.59 -2.92 -3.05
C GLY A 78 11.16 -2.36 -1.68
N PHE A 79 11.42 -1.08 -1.38
CA PHE A 79 10.91 -0.43 -0.16
C PHE A 79 9.38 -0.28 -0.14
N GLY A 80 8.71 -0.49 -1.28
CA GLY A 80 7.24 -0.69 -1.36
C GLY A 80 6.75 -2.08 -0.91
N GLY A 81 7.67 -2.93 -0.42
CA GLY A 81 7.45 -4.33 -0.04
C GLY A 81 6.69 -4.57 1.27
N MET A 82 6.07 -3.54 1.87
CA MET A 82 5.13 -3.73 2.99
C MET A 82 3.99 -4.70 2.59
N GLY A 83 3.66 -4.80 1.29
CA GLY A 83 2.77 -5.84 0.76
C GLY A 83 3.37 -7.26 0.80
N ARG A 84 4.67 -7.44 0.54
CA ARG A 84 5.31 -8.77 0.56
C ARG A 84 5.37 -9.37 1.98
N MET A 85 5.49 -8.52 3.00
CA MET A 85 5.49 -8.93 4.41
C MET A 85 4.06 -9.14 4.94
N MET A 86 3.10 -8.30 4.55
CA MET A 86 1.69 -8.45 4.96
C MET A 86 1.01 -9.70 4.36
N PHE A 87 1.46 -10.16 3.19
CA PHE A 87 0.90 -11.36 2.54
C PHE A 87 1.74 -12.64 2.72
N ARG A 88 2.93 -12.56 3.35
CA ARG A 88 3.66 -13.73 3.85
C ARG A 88 3.24 -13.98 5.29
N ARG A 89 1.97 -14.33 5.51
CA ARG A 89 1.51 -14.81 6.81
C ARG A 89 2.15 -16.18 7.08
N PRO A 90 2.90 -16.38 8.18
CA PRO A 90 3.26 -17.72 8.63
C PRO A 90 2.00 -18.37 9.22
N GLY A 91 1.47 -19.41 8.57
CA GLY A 91 0.31 -20.15 9.07
C GLY A 91 -0.90 -20.04 8.14
N GLY A 92 -1.05 -21.05 7.30
CA GLY A 92 -2.17 -21.20 6.37
C GLY A 92 -2.08 -22.53 5.66
N ASP A 93 -2.19 -23.62 6.41
CA ASP A 93 -2.47 -24.95 5.91
C ASP A 93 -3.90 -24.93 5.36
N GLN A 94 -4.06 -24.75 4.04
CA GLN A 94 -5.28 -25.16 3.34
C GLN A 94 -5.06 -25.17 1.84
N GLY A 95 -5.50 -26.28 1.25
CA GLY A 95 -5.28 -26.69 -0.12
C GLY A 95 -5.85 -25.73 -1.17
N ASP A 96 -5.55 -26.08 -2.41
CA ASP A 96 -6.15 -25.53 -3.62
C ASP A 96 -5.92 -24.02 -3.83
N GLN A 97 -4.78 -23.67 -4.42
CA GLN A 97 -4.54 -22.30 -4.86
C GLN A 97 -4.01 -22.30 -6.29
N GLY A 98 -4.92 -22.00 -7.22
CA GLY A 98 -4.58 -21.51 -8.56
C GLY A 98 -3.63 -20.30 -8.53
N PRO A 99 -3.18 -19.80 -9.70
CA PRO A 99 -2.02 -18.91 -9.81
C PRO A 99 -2.09 -17.77 -8.80
N ARG A 100 -1.34 -17.91 -7.70
CA ARG A 100 -1.32 -16.97 -6.59
C ARG A 100 -0.89 -15.64 -7.17
N ARG A 101 -1.83 -14.72 -7.41
CA ARG A 101 -1.54 -13.36 -7.87
C ARG A 101 -0.66 -12.73 -6.80
N ARG A 102 0.64 -12.70 -7.08
CA ARG A 102 1.68 -12.05 -6.28
C ARG A 102 1.34 -10.57 -6.27
N PHE A 103 0.58 -10.13 -5.27
CA PHE A 103 0.23 -8.71 -5.09
C PHE A 103 1.43 -7.99 -4.47
N GLY A 104 2.37 -7.63 -5.34
CA GLY A 104 3.60 -6.93 -4.99
C GLY A 104 4.42 -6.66 -6.27
N PRO A 105 5.34 -5.71 -6.25
CA PRO A 105 6.21 -5.45 -7.39
C PRO A 105 6.89 -6.76 -7.83
N GLU A 106 6.97 -6.98 -9.15
CA GLU A 106 7.62 -8.16 -9.70
C GLU A 106 9.06 -8.24 -9.19
N PRO A 107 9.55 -9.46 -8.87
CA PRO A 107 10.96 -9.64 -8.53
C PRO A 107 11.81 -9.14 -9.70
N SER A 108 12.94 -8.50 -9.40
CA SER A 108 13.90 -8.20 -10.45
C SER A 108 14.41 -9.50 -11.09
N GLU A 109 14.96 -9.40 -12.30
CA GLU A 109 15.55 -10.54 -12.98
C GLU A 109 16.63 -11.22 -12.12
N ALA A 110 17.47 -10.45 -11.40
CA ALA A 110 18.49 -11.03 -10.52
C ALA A 110 17.88 -11.69 -9.27
N GLU A 111 16.79 -11.15 -8.72
CA GLU A 111 16.07 -11.81 -7.63
C GLU A 111 15.45 -13.13 -8.08
N ALA A 112 14.80 -13.15 -9.25
CA ALA A 112 14.22 -14.35 -9.82
C ALA A 112 15.30 -15.41 -10.18
N ALA A 113 16.45 -14.97 -10.68
CA ALA A 113 17.58 -15.86 -10.98
C ALA A 113 18.16 -16.50 -9.72
N LEU A 114 18.32 -15.73 -8.63
CA LEU A 114 18.77 -16.27 -7.35
C LEU A 114 17.73 -17.21 -6.73
N GLU A 115 16.45 -16.85 -6.76
CA GLU A 115 15.34 -17.71 -6.30
C GLU A 115 15.35 -19.06 -7.04
N LYS A 116 15.45 -19.04 -8.37
CA LYS A 116 15.57 -20.25 -9.20
C LYS A 116 16.82 -21.07 -8.87
N ALA A 117 17.97 -20.44 -8.64
CA ALA A 117 19.21 -21.15 -8.29
C ALA A 117 19.09 -21.85 -6.92
N ILE A 118 18.41 -21.23 -5.96
CA ILE A 118 18.12 -21.82 -4.65
C ILE A 118 17.19 -23.02 -4.81
N ASP A 119 16.07 -22.86 -5.53
CA ASP A 119 15.08 -23.93 -5.73
C ASP A 119 15.65 -25.13 -6.49
N ALA A 120 16.52 -24.87 -7.47
CA ALA A 120 17.22 -25.90 -8.23
C ALA A 120 18.34 -26.59 -7.44
N LYS A 121 18.65 -26.15 -6.21
CA LYS A 121 19.82 -26.59 -5.43
C LYS A 121 21.10 -26.50 -6.26
N ALA A 122 21.27 -25.37 -6.94
CA ALA A 122 22.38 -25.12 -7.84
C ALA A 122 23.74 -25.24 -7.11
N SER A 123 24.80 -25.38 -7.90
CA SER A 123 26.15 -25.47 -7.35
C SER A 123 26.55 -24.21 -6.57
N THR A 124 27.53 -24.35 -5.68
CA THR A 124 28.09 -23.23 -4.90
C THR A 124 28.53 -22.07 -5.80
N GLU A 125 29.10 -22.35 -6.96
CA GLU A 125 29.58 -21.33 -7.90
C GLU A 125 28.41 -20.59 -8.58
N GLU A 126 27.36 -21.30 -8.98
CA GLU A 126 26.15 -20.68 -9.56
C GLU A 126 25.43 -19.79 -8.53
N LEU A 127 25.32 -20.23 -7.28
CA LEU A 127 24.74 -19.43 -6.19
C LEU A 127 25.57 -18.18 -5.92
N LYS A 128 26.91 -18.28 -5.89
CA LYS A 128 27.80 -17.13 -5.73
C LYS A 128 27.62 -16.12 -6.86
N ALA A 129 27.55 -16.60 -8.11
CA ALA A 129 27.35 -15.74 -9.28
C ALA A 129 25.98 -15.02 -9.23
N ALA A 130 24.90 -15.73 -8.91
CA ALA A 130 23.57 -15.15 -8.78
C ALA A 130 23.50 -14.10 -7.64
N MET A 131 24.10 -14.40 -6.48
CA MET A 131 24.20 -13.43 -5.39
C MET A 131 25.03 -12.20 -5.78
N ALA A 132 26.13 -12.36 -6.51
CA ALA A 132 26.95 -11.24 -6.96
C ALA A 132 26.16 -10.31 -7.89
N LYS A 133 25.38 -10.87 -8.83
CA LYS A 133 24.48 -10.10 -9.70
C LYS A 133 23.43 -9.33 -8.90
N LEU A 134 22.76 -9.99 -7.95
CA LEU A 134 21.75 -9.32 -7.12
C LEU A 134 22.34 -8.19 -6.27
N ARG A 135 23.52 -8.39 -5.69
CA ARG A 135 24.22 -7.34 -4.92
C ARG A 135 24.59 -6.15 -5.80
N ALA A 136 25.09 -6.40 -7.01
CA ALA A 136 25.42 -5.34 -7.97
C ALA A 136 24.18 -4.54 -8.39
N GLU A 137 23.07 -5.22 -8.67
CA GLU A 137 21.80 -4.57 -9.00
C GLU A 137 21.29 -3.68 -7.84
N ARG A 138 21.31 -4.21 -6.61
CA ARG A 138 20.91 -3.45 -5.42
C ARG A 138 21.78 -2.21 -5.20
N LYS A 139 23.10 -2.36 -5.32
CA LYS A 139 24.04 -1.24 -5.19
C LYS A 139 23.76 -0.15 -6.23
N ALA A 140 23.51 -0.52 -7.48
CA ALA A 140 23.17 0.45 -8.54
C ALA A 140 21.88 1.22 -8.23
N LYS A 141 20.85 0.52 -7.73
CA LYS A 141 19.58 1.13 -7.32
C LYS A 141 19.72 2.03 -6.08
N GLU A 142 20.57 1.65 -5.12
CA GLU A 142 20.90 2.47 -3.94
C GLU A 142 21.61 3.76 -4.36
N GLU A 143 22.54 3.69 -5.30
CA GLU A 143 23.22 4.87 -5.87
C GLU A 143 22.23 5.78 -6.62
N ALA A 144 21.29 5.20 -7.37
CA ALA A 144 20.23 5.94 -8.04
C ALA A 144 19.31 6.65 -7.04
N LEU A 145 18.91 5.96 -5.96
CA LEU A 145 18.14 6.57 -4.87
C LEU A 145 18.92 7.73 -4.24
N ARG A 146 20.19 7.53 -3.87
CA ARG A 146 21.02 8.58 -3.27
C ARG A 146 21.10 9.81 -4.18
N LYS A 147 21.33 9.60 -5.47
CA LYS A 147 21.37 10.68 -6.45
C LYS A 147 20.03 11.41 -6.55
N ALA A 148 18.90 10.70 -6.56
CA ALA A 148 17.58 11.32 -6.57
C ALA A 148 17.31 12.14 -5.31
N GLN A 149 17.74 11.65 -4.14
CA GLN A 149 17.64 12.36 -2.86
C GLN A 149 18.49 13.65 -2.87
N GLU A 150 19.73 13.59 -3.37
CA GLU A 150 20.60 14.76 -3.54
C GLU A 150 20.01 15.79 -4.50
N GLU A 151 19.41 15.35 -5.62
CA GLU A 151 18.73 16.24 -6.55
C GLU A 151 17.48 16.88 -5.97
N LEU A 152 16.75 16.18 -5.09
CA LEU A 152 15.64 16.74 -4.33
C LEU A 152 16.15 17.81 -3.36
N LYS A 153 17.18 17.55 -2.55
CA LYS A 153 17.74 18.54 -1.62
C LYS A 153 18.11 19.87 -2.28
N LYS A 154 18.64 19.85 -3.50
CA LYS A 154 19.04 21.05 -4.25
C LYS A 154 17.89 22.03 -4.55
N VAL A 155 16.64 21.57 -4.52
CA VAL A 155 15.45 22.37 -4.81
C VAL A 155 14.61 22.66 -3.57
N LEU A 156 15.05 22.20 -2.39
CA LEU A 156 14.36 22.44 -1.13
C LEU A 156 15.03 23.56 -0.35
N ASN A 157 14.23 24.32 0.41
CA ASN A 157 14.75 25.17 1.48
C ASN A 157 14.97 24.37 2.78
N THR A 158 15.61 24.97 3.78
CA THR A 158 15.95 24.31 5.06
C THR A 158 14.75 23.68 5.76
N ARG A 159 13.60 24.36 5.78
CA ARG A 159 12.38 23.83 6.42
C ARG A 159 11.87 22.61 5.66
N GLN A 160 11.79 22.72 4.34
CA GLN A 160 11.33 21.64 3.47
C GLN A 160 12.26 20.43 3.53
N GLU A 161 13.58 20.64 3.59
CA GLU A 161 14.56 19.56 3.75
C GLU A 161 14.36 18.83 5.08
N ALA A 162 14.16 19.55 6.18
CA ALA A 162 13.87 18.93 7.47
C ALA A 162 12.58 18.09 7.45
N VAL A 163 11.53 18.59 6.81
CA VAL A 163 10.28 17.82 6.62
C VAL A 163 10.53 16.61 5.72
N ALA A 164 11.19 16.79 4.58
CA ALA A 164 11.52 15.70 3.66
C ALA A 164 12.36 14.62 4.34
N LEU A 165 13.27 14.99 5.26
CA LEU A 165 14.06 14.07 6.06
C LEU A 165 13.18 13.28 7.02
N MET A 166 12.23 13.93 7.70
CA MET A 166 11.25 13.26 8.57
C MET A 166 10.33 12.31 7.80
N MET A 167 10.01 12.63 6.55
CA MET A 167 9.27 11.75 5.63
C MET A 167 10.16 10.65 5.04
N GLY A 168 11.46 10.69 5.33
CA GLY A 168 12.50 9.87 4.75
C GLY A 168 12.77 10.17 3.27
N LEU A 169 12.12 11.13 2.61
CA LEU A 169 12.33 11.43 1.18
C LEU A 169 13.77 11.82 0.87
N VAL A 170 14.51 12.37 1.83
CA VAL A 170 15.94 12.63 1.73
C VAL A 170 16.68 11.94 2.89
N ASN A 171 18.01 11.87 2.80
CA ASN A 171 18.88 11.25 3.81
C ASN A 171 19.64 12.28 4.66
#